data_AF-A0A853I3B3-F1
#
_entry.id   AF-A0A853I3B3-F1
#
_cell.length_a   1.000
_cell.length_b   1.000
_cell.length_c   1.000
_cell.angle_alpha   90.00
_cell.angle_beta   90.00
_cell.angle_gamma   90.00
#
_symmetry.space_group_name_H-M   'P 1'
#
loop_
_entity.id
_entity.type
_entity.pdbx_description
1 polymer ?
#
loop_
_entity_poly.entity_id
_entity_poly.type
_entity_poly.pdbx_seq_one_letter_code
_entity_poly.pdbx_strand_id
1 'polypeptide(L)'
;MPLLISARAFKQQAKSIVKHWPRDSIKHATARELLAQLYGFNSHHHYINYLKHQNGLFPKINRTLVFSLYPGWIKKLAALAGINEIQAKNMIIQLWPGFLENSQLANQKMYASKIHFLGECVDLLPDSTIHFTFDDKPSIKDVIESLGLPHVEVAYITANEQSVDFTYLLKNKDTVVVHPYPHPQAIVQQLPESGPRFLLDVHLGGLLRYLRIAGFDCFYQNSDLGDQKLASIAEQQQRILLSRDIGLLKRSNVCYGRWVRNTDPLAQFIEIMAFYRLYDLVRPLTLCSKCNGEIKAVNKDTIYDQVPEGVFEFYDEFNQCQSCQQVYWKGSHYQKIQAILEKVSL
;
A
#
# COMPACT_ATOMS: atom_id res chain seq x y z
N MET A 1 -3.71 23.21 -23.36
CA MET A 1 -5.13 23.40 -23.71
C MET A 1 -5.93 22.20 -23.22
N PRO A 2 -7.12 22.40 -22.67
CA PRO A 2 -7.98 21.28 -22.30
C PRO A 2 -8.39 20.47 -23.54
N LEU A 3 -8.37 19.14 -23.46
CA LEU A 3 -8.81 18.26 -24.55
C LEU A 3 -10.29 17.93 -24.35
N LEU A 4 -11.11 18.22 -25.36
CA LEU A 4 -12.52 17.89 -25.34
C LEU A 4 -12.82 16.73 -26.29
N ILE A 5 -13.51 15.70 -25.78
CA ILE A 5 -13.97 14.55 -26.56
C ILE A 5 -15.48 14.35 -26.38
N SER A 6 -16.12 13.63 -27.30
CA SER A 6 -17.55 13.38 -27.22
C SER A 6 -17.93 12.71 -25.89
N ALA A 7 -19.15 12.97 -25.39
CA ALA A 7 -19.64 12.36 -24.16
C ALA A 7 -19.62 10.81 -24.22
N ARG A 8 -19.86 10.24 -25.41
CA ARG A 8 -19.76 8.79 -25.65
C ARG A 8 -18.33 8.29 -25.47
N ALA A 9 -17.35 8.94 -26.11
CA ALA A 9 -15.94 8.57 -26.00
C ALA A 9 -15.43 8.73 -24.56
N PHE A 10 -15.79 9.83 -23.89
CA PHE A 10 -15.45 10.06 -22.48
C PHE A 10 -15.99 8.95 -21.57
N LYS A 11 -17.26 8.56 -21.74
CA LYS A 11 -17.87 7.47 -20.98
C LYS A 11 -17.19 6.12 -21.25
N GLN A 12 -16.76 5.86 -22.48
CA GLN A 12 -16.02 4.64 -22.83
C GLN A 12 -14.62 4.63 -22.21
N GLN A 13 -13.87 5.72 -22.29
CA GLN A 13 -12.55 5.84 -21.67
C GLN A 13 -12.63 5.72 -20.14
N ALA A 14 -13.63 6.33 -19.49
CA ALA A 14 -13.83 6.15 -18.05
C ALA A 14 -14.13 4.69 -17.67
N LYS A 15 -14.78 3.90 -18.54
CA LYS A 15 -14.94 2.45 -18.34
C LYS A 15 -13.61 1.71 -18.54
N SER A 16 -12.80 2.12 -19.51
CA SER A 16 -11.46 1.56 -19.74
C SER A 16 -10.57 1.75 -18.51
N ILE A 17 -10.59 2.94 -17.90
CA ILE A 17 -9.89 3.23 -16.63
C ILE A 17 -10.29 2.24 -15.54
N VAL A 18 -11.61 2.03 -15.34
CA VAL A 18 -12.08 1.08 -14.31
C VAL A 18 -11.62 -0.34 -14.59
N LYS A 19 -11.65 -0.77 -15.85
CA LYS A 19 -11.30 -2.13 -16.25
C LYS A 19 -9.80 -2.43 -16.12
N HIS A 20 -8.95 -1.46 -16.46
CA HIS A 20 -7.51 -1.65 -16.57
C HIS A 20 -6.74 -1.00 -15.41
N TRP A 21 -7.43 -0.63 -14.33
CA TRP A 21 -6.83 0.07 -13.20
C TRP A 21 -5.73 -0.78 -12.54
N PRO A 22 -4.54 -0.20 -12.27
CA PRO A 22 -3.40 -0.97 -11.74
C PRO A 22 -3.44 -1.19 -10.21
N ARG A 23 -4.49 -0.73 -9.53
CA ARG A 23 -4.71 -0.86 -8.07
C ARG A 23 -6.08 -1.48 -7.78
N ASP A 24 -6.50 -1.45 -6.52
CA ASP A 24 -7.86 -1.77 -6.07
C ASP A 24 -8.95 -1.15 -6.95
N SER A 25 -10.12 -1.78 -6.94
CA SER A 25 -11.24 -1.40 -7.80
C SER A 25 -11.55 0.10 -7.69
N ILE A 26 -11.34 0.84 -8.79
CA ILE A 26 -11.68 2.26 -8.85
C ILE A 26 -13.16 2.44 -9.19
N LYS A 27 -13.85 3.26 -8.40
CA LYS A 27 -15.26 3.60 -8.68
C LYS A 27 -15.38 4.40 -9.98
N HIS A 28 -16.44 4.18 -10.74
CA HIS A 28 -16.73 4.94 -11.97
C HIS A 28 -16.76 6.46 -11.77
N ALA A 29 -17.18 6.95 -10.60
CA ALA A 29 -17.17 8.38 -10.30
C ALA A 29 -15.74 8.94 -10.26
N THR A 30 -14.85 8.28 -9.52
CA THR A 30 -13.42 8.62 -9.43
C THR A 30 -12.73 8.54 -10.79
N ALA A 31 -13.03 7.50 -11.58
CA ALA A 31 -12.49 7.36 -12.93
C ALA A 31 -12.87 8.53 -13.86
N ARG A 32 -14.09 9.06 -13.75
CA ARG A 32 -14.52 10.24 -14.52
C ARG A 32 -13.84 11.52 -14.06
N GLU A 33 -13.70 11.68 -12.74
CA GLU A 33 -13.01 12.83 -12.15
C GLU A 33 -11.56 12.90 -12.64
N LEU A 34 -10.87 11.76 -12.56
CA LEU A 34 -9.49 11.62 -13.00
C LEU A 34 -9.32 11.84 -14.51
N LEU A 35 -10.24 11.31 -15.34
CA LEU A 35 -10.22 11.54 -16.79
C LEU A 35 -10.44 13.02 -17.15
N ALA A 36 -11.35 13.72 -16.45
CA ALA A 36 -11.56 15.15 -16.64
C ALA A 36 -10.30 15.96 -16.28
N GLN A 37 -9.69 15.64 -15.15
CA GLN A 37 -8.44 16.27 -14.70
C GLN A 37 -7.28 16.00 -15.65
N LEU A 38 -7.12 14.77 -16.14
CA LEU A 38 -6.14 14.41 -17.16
C LEU A 38 -6.27 15.33 -18.39
N TYR A 39 -7.50 15.54 -18.86
CA TYR A 39 -7.82 16.40 -20.00
C TYR A 39 -7.82 17.90 -19.70
N GLY A 40 -7.41 18.33 -18.51
CA GLY A 40 -7.17 19.74 -18.20
C GLY A 40 -8.35 20.47 -17.58
N PHE A 41 -9.32 19.74 -17.03
CA PHE A 41 -10.47 20.32 -16.33
C PHE A 41 -10.34 20.11 -14.83
N ASN A 42 -10.74 21.11 -14.04
CA ASN A 42 -10.69 21.01 -12.58
C ASN A 42 -11.52 19.84 -12.00
N SER A 43 -12.63 19.50 -12.66
CA SER A 43 -13.50 18.39 -12.23
C SER A 43 -14.34 17.80 -13.36
N HIS A 44 -14.95 16.64 -13.11
CA HIS A 44 -15.93 16.06 -14.03
C HIS A 44 -17.14 16.98 -14.23
N HIS A 45 -17.58 17.69 -13.20
CA HIS A 45 -18.65 18.68 -13.33
C HIS A 45 -18.24 19.83 -14.27
N HIS A 46 -17.01 20.34 -14.12
CA HIS A 46 -16.46 21.36 -15.02
C HIS A 46 -16.40 20.86 -16.47
N TYR A 47 -15.96 19.62 -16.69
CA TYR A 47 -15.93 18.99 -18.02
C TYR A 47 -17.33 18.92 -18.66
N ILE A 48 -18.35 18.48 -17.91
CA ILE A 48 -19.72 18.36 -18.41
C ILE A 48 -20.33 19.72 -18.73
N ASN A 49 -20.09 20.74 -17.90
CA ASN A 49 -20.57 22.10 -18.19
C ASN A 49 -19.92 22.64 -19.47
N TYR A 50 -18.61 22.44 -19.64
CA TYR A 50 -17.91 22.85 -20.84
C TYR A 50 -18.44 22.14 -22.11
N LEU A 51 -18.76 20.84 -22.01
CA LEU A 51 -19.40 20.08 -23.09
C LEU A 51 -20.75 20.68 -23.54
N LYS A 52 -21.58 21.15 -22.60
CA LYS A 52 -22.88 21.75 -22.92
C LYS A 52 -22.75 23.03 -23.75
N HIS A 53 -21.68 23.80 -23.55
CA HIS A 53 -21.44 25.06 -24.24
C HIS A 53 -20.74 24.92 -25.60
N GLN A 54 -20.19 23.74 -25.91
CA GLN A 54 -19.41 23.50 -27.14
C GLN A 54 -20.25 23.15 -28.38
N ASN A 55 -21.58 23.06 -28.28
CA ASN A 55 -22.50 22.81 -29.40
C ASN A 55 -22.08 21.66 -30.35
N GLY A 56 -21.39 20.64 -29.83
CA GLY A 56 -20.94 19.49 -30.63
C GLY A 56 -19.73 19.75 -31.53
N LEU A 57 -19.10 20.93 -31.45
CA LEU A 57 -17.82 21.19 -32.07
C LEU A 57 -16.74 20.51 -31.21
N PHE A 58 -15.96 19.61 -31.82
CA PHE A 58 -14.84 18.96 -31.15
C PHE A 58 -13.57 19.22 -31.96
N PRO A 59 -12.41 19.40 -31.31
CA PRO A 59 -11.15 19.44 -32.03
C PRO A 59 -10.99 18.15 -32.83
N LYS A 60 -10.52 18.26 -34.07
CA LYS A 60 -10.25 17.08 -34.90
C LYS A 60 -9.09 16.30 -34.28
N ILE A 61 -9.43 15.20 -33.59
CA ILE A 61 -8.45 14.36 -32.94
C ILE A 61 -7.78 13.51 -34.01
N ASN A 62 -6.50 13.76 -34.22
CA ASN A 62 -5.67 13.01 -35.13
C ASN A 62 -4.48 12.43 -34.38
N ARG A 63 -3.76 11.57 -35.08
CA ARG A 63 -2.61 10.87 -34.53
C ARG A 63 -1.53 11.83 -34.05
N THR A 64 -1.17 12.84 -34.83
CA THR A 64 -0.15 13.84 -34.46
C THR A 64 -0.46 14.55 -33.15
N LEU A 65 -1.73 14.95 -32.93
CA LEU A 65 -2.17 15.59 -31.70
C LEU A 65 -2.09 14.64 -30.50
N VAL A 66 -2.54 13.39 -30.67
CA VAL A 66 -2.46 12.39 -29.58
C VAL A 66 -1.01 12.13 -29.21
N PHE A 67 -0.10 11.99 -30.18
CA PHE A 67 1.32 11.80 -29.93
C PHE A 67 2.00 13.00 -29.25
N SER A 68 1.62 14.23 -29.59
CA SER A 68 2.20 15.42 -28.93
C SER A 68 1.76 15.57 -27.47
N LEU A 69 0.54 15.12 -27.14
CA LEU A 69 0.01 15.16 -25.77
C LEU A 69 0.44 13.96 -24.93
N TYR A 70 0.78 12.83 -25.56
CA TYR A 70 1.05 11.55 -24.91
C TYR A 70 2.09 11.61 -23.77
N PRO A 71 3.30 12.20 -23.94
CA PRO A 71 4.26 12.28 -22.84
C PRO A 71 3.75 13.11 -21.66
N GLY A 72 3.00 14.18 -21.94
CA GLY A 72 2.40 15.02 -20.91
C GLY A 72 1.30 14.30 -20.14
N TRP A 73 0.51 13.46 -20.82
CA TRP A 73 -0.52 12.64 -20.19
C TRP A 73 0.05 11.57 -19.28
N ILE A 74 1.17 10.93 -19.64
CA ILE A 74 1.83 9.95 -18.77
C ILE A 74 2.18 10.60 -17.43
N LYS A 75 2.95 11.69 -17.46
CA LYS A 75 3.37 12.41 -16.25
C LYS A 75 2.20 12.91 -15.42
N LYS A 76 1.19 13.47 -16.09
CA LYS A 76 0.01 14.02 -15.43
C LYS A 76 -0.85 12.93 -14.80
N LEU A 77 -1.06 11.81 -15.49
CA LEU A 77 -1.81 10.68 -14.95
C LEU A 77 -1.07 10.03 -13.78
N ALA A 78 0.25 9.85 -13.90
CA ALA A 78 1.11 9.36 -12.81
C ALA A 78 0.92 10.20 -11.54
N ALA A 79 1.01 11.54 -11.67
CA ALA A 79 0.81 12.46 -10.55
C ALA A 79 -0.63 12.43 -9.98
N LEU A 80 -1.65 12.51 -10.84
CA LEU A 80 -3.06 12.56 -10.42
C LEU A 80 -3.51 11.26 -9.73
N ALA A 81 -3.07 10.12 -10.26
CA ALA A 81 -3.42 8.81 -9.72
C ALA A 81 -2.47 8.35 -8.60
N GLY A 82 -1.35 9.06 -8.41
CA GLY A 82 -0.24 8.62 -7.56
C GLY A 82 0.36 7.28 -8.00
N ILE A 83 0.33 6.94 -9.30
CA ILE A 83 0.88 5.69 -9.88
C ILE A 83 2.20 5.99 -10.61
N ASN A 84 3.00 4.96 -10.91
CA ASN A 84 4.24 5.18 -11.65
C ASN A 84 4.03 5.45 -13.16
N GLU A 85 5.04 6.00 -13.84
CA GLU A 85 4.94 6.38 -15.25
C GLU A 85 4.68 5.18 -16.18
N ILE A 86 5.14 3.98 -15.84
CA ILE A 86 4.88 2.75 -16.61
C ILE A 86 3.40 2.39 -16.56
N GLN A 87 2.81 2.39 -15.36
CA GLN A 87 1.38 2.14 -15.16
C GLN A 87 0.54 3.21 -15.87
N ALA A 88 0.93 4.48 -15.75
CA ALA A 88 0.27 5.57 -16.46
C ALA A 88 0.37 5.39 -17.98
N LYS A 89 1.54 5.04 -18.51
CA LYS A 89 1.77 4.76 -19.93
C LYS A 89 0.85 3.67 -20.45
N ASN A 90 0.81 2.52 -19.75
CA ASN A 90 -0.06 1.40 -20.11
C ASN A 90 -1.54 1.82 -20.11
N MET A 91 -1.96 2.62 -19.14
CA MET A 91 -3.32 3.15 -19.09
C MET A 91 -3.62 4.08 -20.28
N ILE A 92 -2.74 5.03 -20.60
CA ILE A 92 -2.97 5.97 -21.72
C ILE A 92 -3.09 5.22 -23.05
N ILE A 93 -2.33 4.13 -23.26
CA ILE A 93 -2.47 3.26 -24.43
C ILE A 93 -3.90 2.68 -24.50
N GLN A 94 -4.45 2.20 -23.38
CA GLN A 94 -5.83 1.70 -23.29
C GLN A 94 -6.92 2.77 -23.48
N LEU A 95 -6.58 4.07 -23.31
CA LEU A 95 -7.51 5.18 -23.59
C LEU A 95 -7.54 5.57 -25.06
N TRP A 96 -6.44 5.34 -25.78
CA TRP A 96 -6.26 5.74 -27.18
C TRP A 96 -5.76 4.60 -28.08
N PRO A 97 -6.38 3.40 -28.04
CA PRO A 97 -5.86 2.23 -28.73
C PRO A 97 -5.72 2.46 -30.25
N GLY A 98 -6.73 3.03 -30.91
CA GLY A 98 -6.67 3.31 -32.36
C GLY A 98 -5.65 4.36 -32.81
N PHE A 99 -4.99 5.07 -31.87
CA PHE A 99 -3.95 6.05 -32.17
C PHE A 99 -2.56 5.60 -31.70
N LEU A 100 -2.51 4.84 -30.61
CA LEU A 100 -1.27 4.44 -29.93
C LEU A 100 -0.93 2.95 -30.14
N GLU A 101 -1.89 2.09 -30.48
CA GLU A 101 -1.60 0.70 -30.85
C GLU A 101 -1.00 0.63 -32.26
N ASN A 102 -0.03 -0.26 -32.41
CA ASN A 102 0.58 -0.71 -33.67
C ASN A 102 1.43 0.25 -34.49
N SER A 103 1.80 1.44 -34.00
CA SER A 103 2.40 2.39 -34.93
C SER A 103 3.50 3.32 -34.40
N GLN A 104 3.90 3.18 -33.13
CA GLN A 104 5.14 3.77 -32.61
C GLN A 104 6.07 2.82 -31.80
N LEU A 105 5.80 1.50 -31.74
CA LEU A 105 6.77 0.54 -31.19
C LEU A 105 7.79 -0.01 -32.22
N ALA A 106 7.57 0.20 -33.53
CA ALA A 106 8.42 -0.42 -34.57
C ALA A 106 9.78 0.30 -34.79
N ASN A 107 9.93 1.56 -34.36
CA ASN A 107 11.18 2.34 -34.49
C ASN A 107 11.77 2.80 -33.15
N GLN A 108 11.14 2.49 -32.02
CA GLN A 108 11.78 2.61 -30.72
C GLN A 108 12.57 1.31 -30.46
N LYS A 109 13.84 1.43 -30.06
CA LYS A 109 14.60 0.27 -29.59
C LYS A 109 13.85 -0.32 -28.41
N MET A 110 13.20 -1.47 -28.62
CA MET A 110 12.58 -2.23 -27.56
C MET A 110 13.68 -3.02 -26.86
N TYR A 111 13.90 -2.72 -25.60
CA TYR A 111 14.80 -3.43 -24.72
C TYR A 111 14.02 -4.49 -23.96
N ALA A 112 14.71 -5.56 -23.56
CA ALA A 112 14.12 -6.62 -22.78
C ALA A 112 15.09 -7.06 -21.69
N SER A 113 14.55 -7.30 -20.50
CA SER A 113 15.30 -7.79 -19.35
C SER A 113 14.54 -8.91 -18.67
N LYS A 114 15.26 -9.72 -17.91
CA LYS A 114 14.70 -10.85 -17.18
C LYS A 114 14.73 -10.52 -15.69
N ILE A 115 13.58 -10.64 -15.03
CA ILE A 115 13.44 -10.32 -13.61
C ILE A 115 12.99 -11.58 -12.88
N HIS A 116 13.81 -12.00 -11.92
CA HIS A 116 13.60 -13.16 -11.08
C HIS A 116 13.19 -12.72 -9.69
N PHE A 117 12.06 -13.20 -9.21
CA PHE A 117 11.55 -12.95 -7.86
C PHE A 117 11.70 -14.20 -7.01
N LEU A 118 12.16 -14.02 -5.78
CA LEU A 118 12.40 -15.11 -4.85
C LEU A 118 11.43 -15.08 -3.66
N GLY A 119 11.25 -16.24 -3.02
CA GLY A 119 10.47 -16.41 -1.79
C GLY A 119 9.10 -15.72 -1.84
N GLU A 120 8.75 -15.01 -0.77
CA GLU A 120 7.42 -14.41 -0.61
C GLU A 120 7.10 -13.26 -1.57
N CYS A 121 8.06 -12.76 -2.36
CA CYS A 121 7.77 -11.82 -3.44
C CYS A 121 6.92 -12.46 -4.53
N VAL A 122 7.03 -13.78 -4.71
CA VAL A 122 6.31 -14.54 -5.73
C VAL A 122 4.80 -14.58 -5.44
N ASP A 123 4.39 -14.48 -4.17
CA ASP A 123 2.99 -14.55 -3.74
C ASP A 123 2.10 -13.49 -4.40
N LEU A 124 2.68 -12.36 -4.81
CA LEU A 124 1.99 -11.21 -5.40
C LEU A 124 2.12 -11.15 -6.93
N LEU A 125 2.71 -12.17 -7.55
CA LEU A 125 3.09 -12.17 -8.95
C LEU A 125 2.55 -13.41 -9.67
N PRO A 126 2.31 -13.32 -10.99
CA PRO A 126 1.83 -14.46 -11.77
C PRO A 126 2.91 -15.54 -12.00
N ASP A 127 4.19 -15.15 -11.98
CA ASP A 127 5.34 -16.04 -12.17
C ASP A 127 6.54 -15.51 -11.37
N SER A 128 7.40 -16.43 -10.94
CA SER A 128 8.71 -16.18 -10.37
C SER A 128 9.67 -15.49 -11.35
N THR A 129 9.48 -15.68 -12.66
CA THR A 129 10.36 -15.14 -13.69
C THR A 129 9.55 -14.37 -14.73
N ILE A 130 9.85 -13.08 -14.86
CA ILE A 130 9.12 -12.20 -15.78
C ILE A 130 10.09 -11.62 -16.81
N HIS A 131 9.74 -11.80 -18.08
CA HIS A 131 10.40 -11.11 -19.20
C HIS A 131 9.76 -9.74 -19.36
N PHE A 132 10.49 -8.69 -18.99
CA PHE A 132 9.99 -7.32 -19.02
C PHE A 132 10.54 -6.57 -20.23
N THR A 133 9.65 -6.02 -21.05
CA THR A 133 9.99 -5.22 -22.22
C THR A 133 9.76 -3.74 -21.95
N PHE A 134 10.68 -2.89 -22.38
CA PHE A 134 10.63 -1.44 -22.16
C PHE A 134 11.29 -0.69 -23.31
N ASP A 135 10.90 0.56 -23.51
CA ASP A 135 11.38 1.44 -24.59
C ASP A 135 11.93 2.78 -24.05
N ASP A 136 11.99 2.91 -22.73
CA ASP A 136 12.52 4.03 -21.96
C ASP A 136 13.66 3.58 -21.03
N LYS A 137 13.87 4.27 -19.91
CA LYS A 137 14.86 3.90 -18.88
C LYS A 137 14.15 3.83 -17.53
N PRO A 138 13.31 2.82 -17.29
CA PRO A 138 12.54 2.74 -16.07
C PRO A 138 13.46 2.43 -14.89
N SER A 139 13.15 2.98 -13.72
CA SER A 139 13.79 2.54 -12.49
C SER A 139 13.34 1.11 -12.15
N ILE A 140 14.19 0.31 -11.50
CA ILE A 140 13.81 -1.04 -11.11
C ILE A 140 12.62 -1.04 -10.14
N LYS A 141 12.48 0.01 -9.31
CA LYS A 141 11.30 0.24 -8.47
C LYS A 141 10.02 0.32 -9.29
N ASP A 142 9.99 1.17 -10.32
CA ASP A 142 8.81 1.35 -11.15
C ASP A 142 8.41 0.04 -11.83
N VAL A 143 9.40 -0.73 -12.29
CA VAL A 143 9.18 -2.04 -12.89
C VAL A 143 8.56 -3.01 -11.88
N ILE A 144 9.19 -3.19 -10.71
CA ILE A 144 8.69 -4.06 -9.63
C ILE A 144 7.25 -3.70 -9.25
N GLU A 145 6.97 -2.42 -9.03
CA GLU A 145 5.64 -1.94 -8.65
C GLU A 145 4.61 -2.09 -9.77
N SER A 146 5.03 -1.90 -11.03
CA SER A 146 4.16 -2.09 -12.19
C SER A 146 3.72 -3.55 -12.35
N LEU A 147 4.57 -4.50 -11.91
CA LEU A 147 4.30 -5.93 -11.96
C LEU A 147 3.36 -6.42 -10.86
N GLY A 148 3.22 -5.66 -9.77
CA GLY A 148 2.31 -6.03 -8.68
C GLY A 148 2.92 -5.89 -7.30
N LEU A 149 4.23 -6.06 -7.18
CA LEU A 149 4.94 -6.14 -5.91
C LEU A 149 5.21 -4.74 -5.32
N PRO A 150 4.72 -4.40 -4.12
CA PRO A 150 5.07 -3.14 -3.48
C PRO A 150 6.53 -3.17 -2.99
N HIS A 151 7.22 -2.03 -3.09
CA HIS A 151 8.65 -1.93 -2.78
C HIS A 151 8.98 -2.29 -1.33
N VAL A 152 8.04 -2.13 -0.40
CA VAL A 152 8.22 -2.50 1.02
C VAL A 152 8.37 -4.00 1.26
N GLU A 153 7.96 -4.86 0.31
CA GLU A 153 8.16 -6.32 0.39
C GLU A 153 9.53 -6.75 -0.13
N VAL A 154 10.29 -5.84 -0.76
CA VAL A 154 11.59 -6.12 -1.36
C VAL A 154 12.70 -5.69 -0.42
N ALA A 155 13.56 -6.64 -0.04
CA ALA A 155 14.71 -6.35 0.80
C ALA A 155 15.98 -6.11 0.01
N TYR A 156 16.22 -6.83 -1.09
CA TYR A 156 17.50 -6.80 -1.78
C TYR A 156 17.33 -7.02 -3.28
N ILE A 157 18.14 -6.32 -4.09
CA ILE A 157 18.07 -6.39 -5.54
C ILE A 157 19.50 -6.54 -6.09
N THR A 158 19.66 -7.48 -7.01
CA THR A 158 20.88 -7.58 -7.83
C THR A 158 20.55 -7.41 -9.29
N ALA A 159 21.39 -6.69 -10.04
CA ALA A 159 21.34 -6.60 -11.48
C ALA A 159 22.67 -7.12 -12.03
N ASN A 160 22.63 -8.21 -12.80
CA ASN A 160 23.81 -8.92 -13.31
C ASN A 160 24.83 -9.19 -12.19
N GLU A 161 24.35 -9.77 -11.08
CA GLU A 161 25.13 -10.11 -9.87
C GLU A 161 25.66 -8.93 -9.06
N GLN A 162 25.41 -7.69 -9.49
CA GLN A 162 25.79 -6.49 -8.73
C GLN A 162 24.63 -5.99 -7.88
N SER A 163 24.92 -5.67 -6.61
CA SER A 163 23.98 -5.03 -5.69
C SER A 163 23.51 -3.69 -6.24
N VAL A 164 22.20 -3.46 -6.27
CA VAL A 164 21.61 -2.19 -6.70
C VAL A 164 20.50 -1.74 -5.78
N ASP A 165 20.19 -0.45 -5.78
CA ASP A 165 19.05 0.12 -5.07
C ASP A 165 17.85 0.33 -6.03
N PHE A 166 16.75 0.86 -5.48
CA PHE A 166 15.54 1.16 -6.22
C PHE A 166 15.68 2.21 -7.32
N THR A 167 16.75 3.01 -7.31
CA THR A 167 17.01 4.06 -8.31
C THR A 167 17.71 3.52 -9.55
N TYR A 168 18.16 2.27 -9.53
CA TYR A 168 18.82 1.63 -10.67
C TYR A 168 17.95 1.66 -11.92
N LEU A 169 18.49 2.22 -13.00
CA LEU A 169 17.82 2.28 -14.29
C LEU A 169 18.07 0.99 -15.07
N LEU A 170 17.00 0.31 -15.45
CA LEU A 170 17.06 -0.97 -16.14
C LEU A 170 17.74 -0.82 -17.51
N LYS A 171 18.69 -1.72 -17.81
CA LYS A 171 19.40 -1.77 -19.09
C LYS A 171 18.99 -3.01 -19.88
N ASN A 172 19.18 -2.94 -21.20
CA ASN A 172 18.86 -4.04 -22.09
C ASN A 172 19.62 -5.31 -21.70
N LYS A 173 18.92 -6.44 -21.69
CA LYS A 173 19.41 -7.77 -21.32
C LYS A 173 19.86 -7.92 -19.87
N ASP A 174 19.48 -6.99 -19.00
CA ASP A 174 19.72 -7.16 -17.57
C ASP A 174 19.05 -8.44 -17.07
N THR A 175 19.75 -9.17 -16.21
CA THR A 175 19.18 -10.21 -15.38
C THR A 175 19.11 -9.68 -13.96
N VAL A 176 17.90 -9.40 -13.48
CA VAL A 176 17.64 -8.86 -12.15
C VAL A 176 17.12 -9.95 -11.24
N VAL A 177 17.61 -10.01 -10.00
CA VAL A 177 17.07 -10.87 -8.95
C VAL A 177 16.55 -9.99 -7.82
N VAL A 178 15.29 -10.20 -7.44
CA VAL A 178 14.55 -9.47 -6.41
C VAL A 178 14.30 -10.41 -5.24
N HIS A 179 14.87 -10.06 -4.09
CA HIS A 179 14.80 -10.86 -2.88
C HIS A 179 13.77 -10.27 -1.90
N PRO A 180 12.95 -11.12 -1.27
CA PRO A 180 12.01 -10.70 -0.25
C PRO A 180 12.77 -10.34 1.02
N TYR A 181 12.11 -9.61 1.90
CA TYR A 181 12.55 -9.52 3.28
C TYR A 181 12.18 -10.79 4.08
N PRO A 182 12.98 -11.17 5.11
CA PRO A 182 14.29 -10.62 5.51
C PRO A 182 15.44 -11.04 4.61
N HIS A 183 16.41 -10.14 4.41
CA HIS A 183 17.67 -10.44 3.74
C HIS A 183 18.86 -9.81 4.49
N PRO A 184 20.00 -10.52 4.68
CA PRO A 184 21.17 -9.97 5.39
C PRO A 184 21.73 -8.69 4.76
N GLN A 185 21.57 -8.54 3.45
CA GLN A 185 22.03 -7.39 2.67
C GLN A 185 20.88 -6.42 2.37
N ALA A 186 19.88 -6.34 3.24
CA ALA A 186 18.70 -5.52 2.97
C ALA A 186 19.07 -4.06 2.66
N ILE A 187 18.61 -3.56 1.52
CA ILE A 187 18.69 -2.14 1.13
C ILE A 187 17.57 -1.31 1.78
N VAL A 188 16.54 -1.96 2.33
CA VAL A 188 15.47 -1.34 3.11
C VAL A 188 15.57 -1.78 4.56
N GLN A 189 15.72 -0.83 5.47
CA GLN A 189 15.57 -1.08 6.90
C GLN A 189 14.08 -1.30 7.18
N GLN A 190 13.71 -2.43 7.80
CA GLN A 190 12.29 -2.76 8.02
C GLN A 190 11.74 -2.40 9.38
N LEU A 191 12.61 -2.27 10.37
CA LEU A 191 12.25 -1.69 11.64
C LEU A 191 12.83 -0.27 11.68
N PRO A 192 12.01 0.73 11.99
CA PRO A 192 12.52 2.04 12.36
C PRO A 192 13.56 1.91 13.48
N GLU A 193 14.58 2.75 13.50
CA GLU A 193 15.59 2.76 14.58
C GLU A 193 14.95 2.94 15.98
N SER A 194 13.79 3.61 16.04
CA SER A 194 12.99 3.78 17.26
C SER A 194 12.29 2.50 17.75
N GLY A 195 12.38 1.40 17.01
CA GLY A 195 11.65 0.15 17.27
C GLY A 195 10.28 0.08 16.59
N PRO A 196 9.59 -1.07 16.73
CA PRO A 196 8.35 -1.39 16.03
C PRO A 196 7.17 -0.59 16.58
N ARG A 197 6.69 0.36 15.78
CA ARG A 197 5.41 1.06 15.98
C ARG A 197 4.57 0.86 14.73
N PHE A 198 3.31 0.48 14.89
CA PHE A 198 2.46 0.10 13.77
C PHE A 198 1.46 1.20 13.43
N LEU A 199 1.17 1.30 12.14
CA LEU A 199 0.01 2.00 11.59
C LEU A 199 -0.83 0.94 10.86
N LEU A 200 -2.09 0.78 11.26
CA LEU A 200 -2.97 -0.22 10.67
C LEU A 200 -4.03 0.46 9.81
N ASP A 201 -4.27 -0.10 8.62
CA ASP A 201 -5.44 0.20 7.82
C ASP A 201 -6.76 -0.19 8.54
N VAL A 202 -7.86 0.45 8.18
CA VAL A 202 -9.21 0.30 8.77
C VAL A 202 -9.69 -1.16 8.77
N HIS A 203 -9.23 -1.97 7.82
CA HIS A 203 -9.59 -3.38 7.70
C HIS A 203 -8.87 -4.31 8.69
N LEU A 204 -7.92 -3.80 9.47
CA LEU A 204 -7.07 -4.59 10.38
C LEU A 204 -7.38 -4.34 11.87
N GLY A 205 -8.60 -3.90 12.20
CA GLY A 205 -9.03 -3.66 13.58
C GLY A 205 -8.97 -4.92 14.47
N GLY A 206 -9.07 -6.12 13.90
CA GLY A 206 -8.87 -7.37 14.63
C GLY A 206 -7.41 -7.56 15.08
N LEU A 207 -6.46 -7.35 14.17
CA LEU A 207 -5.02 -7.41 14.43
C LEU A 207 -4.57 -6.37 15.47
N LEU A 208 -5.15 -5.16 15.39
CA LEU A 208 -4.87 -4.06 16.32
C LEU A 208 -4.92 -4.50 17.78
N ARG A 209 -5.97 -5.26 18.13
CA ARG A 209 -6.21 -5.71 19.50
C ARG A 209 -5.07 -6.59 19.99
N TYR A 210 -4.60 -7.54 19.17
CA TYR A 210 -3.53 -8.45 19.55
C TYR A 210 -2.19 -7.72 19.70
N LEU A 211 -1.83 -6.85 18.75
CA LEU A 211 -0.58 -6.07 18.80
C LEU A 211 -0.53 -5.17 20.05
N ARG A 212 -1.62 -4.47 20.38
CA ARG A 212 -1.68 -3.63 21.58
C ARG A 212 -1.63 -4.43 22.87
N ILE A 213 -2.29 -5.58 22.94
CA ILE A 213 -2.20 -6.45 24.12
C ILE A 213 -0.77 -6.97 24.30
N ALA A 214 -0.06 -7.26 23.20
CA ALA A 214 1.36 -7.62 23.22
C ALA A 214 2.30 -6.44 23.56
N GLY A 215 1.77 -5.22 23.71
CA GLY A 215 2.55 -4.05 24.14
C GLY A 215 3.16 -3.22 23.01
N PHE A 216 2.70 -3.40 21.77
CA PHE A 216 3.15 -2.59 20.63
C PHE A 216 2.28 -1.34 20.44
N ASP A 217 2.93 -0.20 20.26
CA ASP A 217 2.26 1.06 19.93
C ASP A 217 1.65 0.95 18.53
N CYS A 218 0.32 1.04 18.47
CA CYS A 218 -0.44 0.97 17.24
C CYS A 218 -1.33 2.21 17.05
N PHE A 219 -1.13 2.91 15.94
CA PHE A 219 -2.04 3.92 15.44
C PHE A 219 -3.10 3.27 14.54
N TYR A 220 -4.36 3.60 14.79
CA TYR A 220 -5.51 3.13 14.03
C TYR A 220 -6.68 4.09 14.21
N GLN A 221 -7.47 4.30 13.16
CA GLN A 221 -8.72 5.05 13.21
C GLN A 221 -9.86 4.26 12.57
N ASN A 222 -11.05 4.36 13.17
CA ASN A 222 -12.26 3.71 12.64
C ASN A 222 -12.77 4.37 11.35
N SER A 223 -12.45 5.65 11.14
CA SER A 223 -12.80 6.37 9.91
C SER A 223 -11.70 6.17 8.86
N ASP A 224 -12.11 5.97 7.61
CA ASP A 224 -11.21 5.97 6.48
C ASP A 224 -10.54 7.35 6.33
N LEU A 225 -9.23 7.39 6.58
CA LEU A 225 -8.40 8.59 6.48
C LEU A 225 -7.97 8.89 5.04
N GLY A 226 -8.17 7.95 4.13
CA GLY A 226 -7.61 7.95 2.80
C GLY A 226 -6.13 7.56 2.81
N ASP A 227 -5.76 6.76 1.84
CA ASP A 227 -4.44 6.16 1.77
C ASP A 227 -3.28 7.20 1.74
N GLN A 228 -3.49 8.39 1.15
CA GLN A 228 -2.48 9.45 1.11
C GLN A 228 -2.11 9.91 2.53
N LYS A 229 -3.12 10.04 3.40
CA LYS A 229 -2.92 10.47 4.78
C LYS A 229 -2.29 9.37 5.60
N LEU A 230 -2.68 8.10 5.39
CA LEU A 230 -2.03 6.96 6.01
C LEU A 230 -0.54 6.90 5.66
N ALA A 231 -0.18 7.07 4.38
CA ALA A 231 1.21 7.08 3.96
C ALA A 231 2.01 8.23 4.59
N SER A 232 1.43 9.44 4.65
CA SER A 232 2.08 10.58 5.33
C SER A 232 2.27 10.35 6.84
N ILE A 233 1.31 9.69 7.52
CA ILE A 233 1.46 9.35 8.95
C ILE A 233 2.57 8.30 9.12
N ALA A 234 2.61 7.28 8.27
CA ALA A 234 3.65 6.24 8.30
C ALA A 234 5.04 6.85 8.19
N GLU A 235 5.23 7.76 7.23
CA GLU A 235 6.47 8.50 7.00
C GLU A 235 6.84 9.39 8.20
N GLN A 236 5.96 10.32 8.57
CA GLN A 236 6.25 11.35 9.58
C GLN A 236 6.50 10.75 10.96
N GLN A 237 5.76 9.69 11.30
CA GLN A 237 5.87 9.04 12.61
C GLN A 237 6.80 7.83 12.59
N GLN A 238 7.41 7.51 11.44
CA GLN A 238 8.25 6.32 11.25
C GLN A 238 7.53 5.07 11.77
N ARG A 239 6.30 4.83 11.28
CA ARG A 239 5.47 3.67 11.62
C ARG A 239 5.49 2.65 10.50
N ILE A 240 5.48 1.39 10.88
CA ILE A 240 5.31 0.25 9.99
C ILE A 240 3.85 0.19 9.56
N LEU A 241 3.59 0.41 8.27
CA LEU A 241 2.26 0.37 7.70
C LEU A 241 1.85 -1.07 7.40
N LEU A 242 0.83 -1.56 8.12
CA LEU A 242 0.20 -2.85 7.86
C LEU A 242 -1.06 -2.61 7.04
N SER A 243 -1.16 -3.25 5.88
CA SER A 243 -2.30 -3.12 4.99
C SER A 243 -2.53 -4.40 4.19
N ARG A 244 -3.76 -4.57 3.68
CA ARG A 244 -4.07 -5.55 2.64
C ARG A 244 -4.26 -4.92 1.26
N ASP A 245 -4.25 -3.59 1.19
CA ASP A 245 -4.22 -2.81 -0.05
C ASP A 245 -2.76 -2.61 -0.50
N ILE A 246 -2.42 -3.26 -1.63
CA ILE A 246 -1.13 -3.17 -2.29
C ILE A 246 -0.88 -1.77 -2.86
N GLY A 247 -1.92 -1.10 -3.35
CA GLY A 247 -1.86 0.24 -3.90
C GLY A 247 -1.39 1.27 -2.87
N LEU A 248 -1.87 1.17 -1.63
CA LEU A 248 -1.38 1.96 -0.50
C LEU A 248 0.11 1.69 -0.21
N LEU A 249 0.53 0.43 -0.20
CA LEU A 249 1.93 0.04 0.08
C LEU A 249 2.92 0.43 -1.03
N LYS A 250 2.45 0.67 -2.26
CA LYS A 250 3.26 1.19 -3.40
C LYS A 250 3.53 2.69 -3.33
N ARG A 251 3.01 3.42 -2.34
CA ARG A 251 3.30 4.85 -2.24
C ARG A 251 4.76 5.07 -1.90
N SER A 252 5.40 5.96 -2.66
CA SER A 252 6.84 6.24 -2.56
C SER A 252 7.29 6.69 -1.17
N ASN A 253 6.41 7.31 -0.37
CA ASN A 253 6.74 7.79 0.96
C ASN A 253 6.46 6.76 2.08
N VAL A 254 5.96 5.56 1.75
CA VAL A 254 5.89 4.45 2.70
C VAL A 254 7.25 3.78 2.77
N CYS A 255 8.02 4.04 3.82
CA CYS A 255 9.35 3.45 4.02
C CYS A 255 9.27 2.04 4.63
N TYR A 256 8.36 1.85 5.59
CA TYR A 256 8.18 0.59 6.31
C TYR A 256 6.76 0.11 6.12
N GLY A 257 6.59 -1.13 5.66
CA GLY A 257 5.27 -1.70 5.53
C GLY A 257 5.29 -3.19 5.25
N ARG A 258 4.12 -3.81 5.44
CA ARG A 258 3.91 -5.22 5.14
C ARG A 258 2.50 -5.42 4.62
N TRP A 259 2.41 -6.15 3.51
CA TRP A 259 1.16 -6.70 3.03
C TRP A 259 0.76 -7.89 3.91
N VAL A 260 -0.36 -7.76 4.60
CA VAL A 260 -0.86 -8.78 5.53
C VAL A 260 -1.56 -9.87 4.73
N ARG A 261 -0.94 -11.05 4.68
CA ARG A 261 -1.40 -12.20 3.87
C ARG A 261 -2.66 -12.81 4.46
N ASN A 262 -2.68 -13.03 5.77
CA ASN A 262 -3.80 -13.67 6.46
C ASN A 262 -5.05 -12.77 6.56
N THR A 263 -6.21 -13.42 6.63
CA THR A 263 -7.52 -12.78 6.86
C THR A 263 -8.00 -12.90 8.31
N ASP A 264 -7.62 -13.99 8.99
CA ASP A 264 -7.97 -14.24 10.38
C ASP A 264 -7.11 -13.38 11.32
N PRO A 265 -7.70 -12.59 12.24
CA PRO A 265 -6.96 -11.70 13.13
C PRO A 265 -5.85 -12.35 13.96
N LEU A 266 -6.04 -13.60 14.37
CA LEU A 266 -5.02 -14.30 15.15
C LEU A 266 -3.88 -14.78 14.24
N ALA A 267 -4.20 -15.34 13.07
CA ALA A 267 -3.21 -15.71 12.07
C ALA A 267 -2.40 -14.48 11.58
N GLN A 268 -3.06 -13.32 11.41
CA GLN A 268 -2.40 -12.04 11.12
C GLN A 268 -1.41 -11.66 12.21
N PHE A 269 -1.79 -11.80 13.49
CA PHE A 269 -0.89 -11.50 14.59
C PHE A 269 0.35 -12.40 14.57
N ILE A 270 0.16 -13.71 14.41
CA ILE A 270 1.26 -14.69 14.31
C ILE A 270 2.18 -14.37 13.12
N GLU A 271 1.60 -14.04 11.96
CA GLU A 271 2.33 -13.62 10.77
C GLU A 271 3.25 -12.42 11.05
N ILE A 272 2.70 -11.34 11.63
CA ILE A 272 3.47 -10.12 11.92
C ILE A 272 4.54 -10.35 12.98
N MET A 273 4.23 -11.10 14.03
CA MET A 273 5.18 -11.44 15.09
C MET A 273 6.36 -12.26 14.56
N ALA A 274 6.09 -13.27 13.72
CA ALA A 274 7.12 -14.10 13.12
C ALA A 274 7.97 -13.32 12.10
N PHE A 275 7.31 -12.58 11.22
CA PHE A 275 7.99 -11.84 10.15
C PHE A 275 9.00 -10.82 10.68
N TYR A 276 8.59 -10.02 11.66
CA TYR A 276 9.45 -9.00 12.28
C TYR A 276 10.26 -9.52 13.48
N ARG A 277 10.15 -10.81 13.82
CA ARG A 277 10.83 -11.45 14.96
C ARG A 277 10.64 -10.70 16.28
N LEU A 278 9.39 -10.40 16.60
CA LEU A 278 9.03 -9.46 17.67
C LEU A 278 8.89 -10.09 19.05
N TYR A 279 9.09 -11.40 19.19
CA TYR A 279 8.81 -12.14 20.43
C TYR A 279 9.56 -11.58 21.64
N ASP A 280 10.83 -11.22 21.49
CA ASP A 280 11.66 -10.67 22.57
C ASP A 280 11.26 -9.23 22.97
N LEU A 281 10.44 -8.55 22.17
CA LEU A 281 9.99 -7.18 22.40
C LEU A 281 8.59 -7.11 23.04
N VAL A 282 7.96 -8.25 23.29
CA VAL A 282 6.60 -8.33 23.84
C VAL A 282 6.59 -7.83 25.28
N ARG A 283 5.71 -6.86 25.55
CA ARG A 283 5.51 -6.27 26.89
C ARG A 283 4.02 -6.24 27.20
N PRO A 284 3.43 -7.39 27.58
CA PRO A 284 1.98 -7.51 27.71
C PRO A 284 1.41 -6.54 28.72
N LEU A 285 0.19 -6.05 28.46
CA LEU A 285 -0.55 -5.18 29.38
C LEU A 285 0.18 -3.87 29.75
N THR A 286 1.10 -3.38 28.91
CA THR A 286 1.71 -2.05 29.06
C THR A 286 0.93 -0.96 28.31
N LEU A 287 0.18 -1.35 27.27
CA LEU A 287 -0.64 -0.45 26.46
C LEU A 287 -2.10 -0.92 26.39
N CYS A 288 -3.01 0.06 26.38
CA CYS A 288 -4.43 -0.17 26.32
C CYS A 288 -4.86 -0.73 24.96
N SER A 289 -5.44 -1.92 24.95
CA SER A 289 -6.02 -2.54 23.75
C SER A 289 -7.05 -1.63 23.04
N LYS A 290 -7.79 -0.80 23.79
CA LYS A 290 -8.81 0.12 23.25
C LYS A 290 -8.22 1.43 22.69
N CYS A 291 -7.42 2.14 23.47
CA CYS A 291 -6.98 3.51 23.12
C CYS A 291 -5.47 3.69 22.95
N ASN A 292 -4.65 2.65 23.10
CA ASN A 292 -3.17 2.71 23.07
C ASN A 292 -2.52 3.50 24.22
N GLY A 293 -3.30 3.98 25.20
CA GLY A 293 -2.77 4.69 26.38
C GLY A 293 -2.02 3.77 27.34
N GLU A 294 -1.12 4.35 28.13
CA GLU A 294 -0.34 3.64 29.15
C GLU A 294 -1.26 2.93 30.17
N ILE A 295 -0.91 1.69 30.49
CA ILE A 295 -1.55 0.91 31.55
C ILE A 295 -0.61 0.89 32.76
N LYS A 296 -1.18 1.12 33.96
CA LYS A 296 -0.47 0.99 35.24
C LYS A 296 -1.23 0.09 36.19
N ALA A 297 -0.53 -0.52 37.14
CA ALA A 297 -1.16 -1.23 38.25
C ALA A 297 -2.11 -0.29 39.01
N VAL A 298 -3.24 -0.82 39.47
CA VAL A 298 -4.26 -0.08 40.23
C VAL A 298 -4.64 -0.87 41.47
N ASN A 299 -4.97 -0.16 42.56
CA ASN A 299 -5.45 -0.82 43.76
C ASN A 299 -6.85 -1.41 43.50
N LYS A 300 -7.03 -2.69 43.84
CA LYS A 300 -8.29 -3.44 43.78
C LYS A 300 -9.42 -2.65 44.45
N ASP A 301 -9.18 -2.07 45.62
CA ASP A 301 -10.22 -1.36 46.37
C ASP A 301 -10.78 -0.12 45.64
N THR A 302 -10.03 0.44 44.68
CA THR A 302 -10.46 1.65 43.94
C THR A 302 -11.25 1.36 42.67
N ILE A 303 -11.42 0.08 42.31
CA ILE A 303 -12.04 -0.33 41.03
C ILE A 303 -13.29 -1.21 41.20
N TYR A 304 -13.80 -1.37 42.41
CA TYR A 304 -14.94 -2.25 42.72
C TYR A 304 -16.11 -2.09 41.74
N ASP A 305 -16.53 -0.85 41.50
CA ASP A 305 -17.67 -0.52 40.62
C ASP A 305 -17.33 -0.56 39.10
N GLN A 306 -16.08 -0.87 38.73
CA GLN A 306 -15.58 -0.81 37.35
C GLN A 306 -15.37 -2.20 36.71
N VAL A 307 -15.48 -3.27 37.50
CA VAL A 307 -15.33 -4.65 37.04
C VAL A 307 -16.53 -5.50 37.50
N PRO A 308 -16.87 -6.59 36.79
CA PRO A 308 -17.90 -7.51 37.26
C PRO A 308 -17.54 -8.11 38.63
N GLU A 309 -18.54 -8.30 39.49
CA GLU A 309 -18.37 -8.81 40.87
C GLU A 309 -17.55 -10.10 40.93
N GLY A 310 -17.89 -11.11 40.11
CA GLY A 310 -17.12 -12.37 40.07
C GLY A 310 -15.66 -12.22 39.58
N VAL A 311 -15.33 -11.15 38.84
CA VAL A 311 -13.93 -10.83 38.49
C VAL A 311 -13.24 -10.17 39.67
N PHE A 312 -13.93 -9.27 40.36
CA PHE A 312 -13.42 -8.62 41.57
C PHE A 312 -13.08 -9.64 42.66
N GLU A 313 -13.96 -10.62 42.89
CA GLU A 313 -13.74 -11.66 43.89
C GLU A 313 -12.58 -12.59 43.52
N PHE A 314 -12.46 -12.95 42.23
CA PHE A 314 -11.53 -13.99 41.79
C PHE A 314 -10.08 -13.52 41.53
N TYR A 315 -9.88 -12.27 41.14
CA TYR A 315 -8.56 -11.74 40.78
C TYR A 315 -8.06 -10.70 41.78
N ASP A 316 -6.76 -10.70 42.09
CA ASP A 316 -6.14 -9.73 43.00
C ASP A 316 -5.32 -8.65 42.29
N GLU A 317 -4.81 -8.95 41.10
CA GLU A 317 -3.99 -8.03 40.31
C GLU A 317 -4.80 -7.36 39.21
N PHE A 318 -4.92 -6.04 39.30
CA PHE A 318 -5.57 -5.21 38.30
C PHE A 318 -4.63 -4.15 37.76
N ASN A 319 -4.85 -3.81 36.48
CA ASN A 319 -4.20 -2.70 35.84
C ASN A 319 -5.24 -1.81 35.17
N GLN A 320 -4.99 -0.51 35.10
CA GLN A 320 -5.92 0.46 34.54
C GLN A 320 -5.22 1.37 33.54
N CYS A 321 -5.89 1.60 32.42
CA CYS A 321 -5.45 2.59 31.43
C CYS A 321 -5.61 4.00 31.99
N GLN A 322 -4.54 4.78 31.96
CA GLN A 322 -4.53 6.16 32.48
C GLN A 322 -5.33 7.15 31.61
N SER A 323 -5.69 6.76 30.38
CA SER A 323 -6.43 7.61 29.43
C SER A 323 -7.92 7.32 29.41
N CYS A 324 -8.32 6.06 29.22
CA CYS A 324 -9.73 5.68 29.09
C CYS A 324 -10.31 4.94 30.31
N GLN A 325 -9.53 4.79 31.38
CA GLN A 325 -9.91 4.14 32.63
C GLN A 325 -10.33 2.66 32.50
N GLN A 326 -10.13 2.05 31.32
CA GLN A 326 -10.37 0.62 31.12
C GLN A 326 -9.49 -0.20 32.07
N VAL A 327 -10.15 -1.04 32.87
CA VAL A 327 -9.51 -2.00 33.79
C VAL A 327 -9.21 -3.31 33.05
N TYR A 328 -8.07 -3.91 33.39
CA TYR A 328 -7.51 -5.15 32.85
C TYR A 328 -7.05 -6.08 33.98
N TRP A 329 -7.19 -7.38 33.77
CA TRP A 329 -6.74 -8.45 34.67
C TRP A 329 -6.22 -9.64 33.84
N LYS A 330 -5.47 -10.56 34.46
CA LYS A 330 -4.88 -11.74 33.81
C LYS A 330 -5.91 -12.87 33.59
N GLY A 331 -7.01 -12.56 32.92
CA GLY A 331 -8.07 -13.52 32.59
C GLY A 331 -7.78 -14.40 31.35
N SER A 332 -8.81 -15.08 30.85
CA SER A 332 -8.72 -16.01 29.72
C SER A 332 -8.12 -15.42 28.44
N HIS A 333 -8.37 -14.13 28.14
CA HIS A 333 -7.77 -13.46 26.99
C HIS A 333 -6.26 -13.28 27.12
N TYR A 334 -5.76 -12.97 28.32
CA TYR A 334 -4.34 -12.88 28.61
C TYR A 334 -3.68 -14.26 28.47
N GLN A 335 -4.29 -15.30 29.04
CA GLN A 335 -3.82 -16.68 28.94
C GLN A 335 -3.75 -17.17 27.49
N LYS A 336 -4.76 -16.86 26.67
CA LYS A 336 -4.75 -17.20 25.23
C LYS A 336 -3.55 -16.58 24.53
N ILE A 337 -3.30 -15.29 24.75
CA ILE A 337 -2.18 -14.59 24.11
C ILE A 337 -0.85 -15.11 24.62
N GLN A 338 -0.70 -15.35 25.92
CA GLN A 338 0.50 -16.00 26.47
C GLN A 338 0.74 -17.36 25.80
N ALA A 339 -0.28 -18.21 25.69
CA ALA A 339 -0.16 -19.51 25.03
C ALA A 339 0.16 -19.40 23.53
N ILE A 340 -0.30 -18.34 22.85
CA ILE A 340 0.07 -18.06 21.46
C ILE A 340 1.53 -17.66 21.38
N LEU A 341 1.97 -16.74 22.25
CA LEU A 341 3.35 -16.27 22.28
C LEU A 341 4.31 -17.43 22.57
N GLU A 342 4.03 -18.24 23.59
CA GLU A 342 4.83 -19.44 23.95
C GLU A 342 4.98 -20.42 22.78
N LYS A 343 3.93 -20.61 21.97
CA LYS A 343 3.96 -21.55 20.83
C LYS A 343 4.79 -21.07 19.64
N VAL A 344 5.01 -19.76 19.51
CA VAL A 344 5.71 -19.18 18.36
C VAL A 344 7.05 -18.53 18.76
N SER A 345 7.39 -18.56 20.05
CA SER A 345 8.74 -18.27 20.57
C SER A 345 9.72 -19.45 20.48
N LEU A 346 9.29 -20.59 19.89
CA LEU A 346 10.10 -21.77 19.55
C LEU A 346 10.34 -21.80 18.04
#